data_AF-A0A1M7EGD5-F1
#
_entry.id   AF-A0A1M7EGD5-F1
#
_cell.length_a   1.000
_cell.length_b   1.000
_cell.length_c   1.000
_cell.angle_alpha   90.00
_cell.angle_beta   90.00
_cell.angle_gamma   90.00
#
_symmetry.space_group_name_H-M   'P 1'
#
loop_
_entity.id
_entity.type
_entity.pdbx_description
1 polymer ?
#
loop_
_entity_poly.entity_id
_entity_poly.type
_entity_poly.pdbx_seq_one_letter_code
_entity_poly.pdbx_strand_id
1 'polypeptide(L)'
;MRGLIFLILIFLLPGTCLKAQSTGVGPRVLVVIAHPDDESTFSVTLYKIVKEQHGTVDLFVITNGEAGFKYCTLAEQYYGVNLTDEKAGRINLPRIRKKELMNAGKILGVSQYYFQDQPDTHYGLDEKGPLDSTWNTTLVKRHLTQLLKKKHYDFVFTLLPEPGTHGEHKAAAILALNTIAALPLAERPVVLGAITQNKVDTTFKFNQYTSYPQTQTITDTPLFKVDRTASFSYKNRVNYKVIANWEIAEHKSQGFTQMTMNDGDLEEFWYFKINGMDGVSKCENLFKLLRQVPYLSKVY
;
A
#
# COMPACT_ATOMS: atom_id res chain seq x y z
N MET A 1 -55.98 -28.29 56.43
CA MET A 1 -55.07 -28.67 55.32
C MET A 1 -54.68 -27.39 54.60
N ARG A 2 -53.43 -26.94 54.78
CA ARG A 2 -52.88 -25.72 54.17
C ARG A 2 -52.40 -26.06 52.76
N GLY A 3 -52.78 -25.24 51.80
CA GLY A 3 -52.38 -25.37 50.40
C GLY A 3 -50.98 -24.85 50.11
N LEU A 4 -50.50 -25.17 48.91
CA LEU A 4 -49.45 -24.43 48.22
C LEU A 4 -49.60 -24.69 46.71
N ILE A 5 -50.16 -23.71 45.99
CA ILE A 5 -50.17 -23.69 44.52
C ILE A 5 -48.89 -22.96 44.09
N PHE A 6 -48.00 -23.67 43.40
CA PHE A 6 -46.77 -23.11 42.84
C PHE A 6 -47.11 -22.45 41.49
N LEU A 7 -47.06 -21.13 41.43
CA LEU A 7 -47.16 -20.36 40.19
C LEU A 7 -45.77 -20.28 39.55
N ILE A 8 -45.58 -20.91 38.40
CA ILE A 8 -44.36 -20.78 37.60
C ILE A 8 -44.53 -19.56 36.67
N LEU A 9 -43.84 -18.47 36.96
CA LEU A 9 -43.70 -17.34 36.03
C LEU A 9 -42.64 -17.70 34.97
N ILE A 10 -43.08 -17.85 33.72
CA ILE A 10 -42.19 -17.93 32.55
C ILE A 10 -41.89 -16.50 32.11
N PHE A 11 -40.66 -16.03 32.36
CA PHE A 11 -40.15 -14.79 31.78
C PHE A 11 -39.77 -15.03 30.32
N LEU A 12 -40.60 -14.53 29.40
CA LEU A 12 -40.26 -14.38 27.98
C LEU A 12 -39.29 -13.20 27.83
N LEU A 13 -37.99 -13.48 27.81
CA LEU A 13 -36.97 -12.52 27.41
C LEU A 13 -37.06 -12.31 25.88
N PRO A 14 -37.21 -11.07 25.38
CA PRO A 14 -37.12 -10.80 23.95
C PRO A 14 -35.69 -11.11 23.49
N GLY A 15 -35.55 -12.12 22.63
CA GLY A 15 -34.29 -12.47 21.99
C GLY A 15 -33.84 -11.33 21.08
N THR A 16 -33.02 -10.43 21.61
CA THR A 16 -32.21 -9.54 20.79
C THR A 16 -31.24 -10.42 20.02
N CYS A 17 -31.48 -10.52 18.71
CA CYS A 17 -30.54 -11.11 17.77
C CYS A 17 -29.33 -10.17 17.71
N LEU A 18 -28.41 -10.32 18.67
CA LEU A 18 -27.07 -9.79 18.59
C LEU A 18 -26.46 -10.41 17.34
N LYS A 19 -26.43 -9.66 16.24
CA LYS A 19 -25.51 -9.96 15.15
C LYS A 19 -24.13 -9.99 15.77
N ALA A 20 -23.60 -11.19 15.96
CA ALA A 20 -22.19 -11.38 16.25
C ALA A 20 -21.43 -10.61 15.18
N GLN A 21 -20.77 -9.53 15.58
CA GLN A 21 -19.74 -8.88 14.77
C GLN A 21 -18.77 -9.99 14.41
N SER A 22 -18.52 -10.21 13.11
CA SER A 22 -17.62 -11.27 12.69
C SER A 22 -16.24 -11.02 13.31
N THR A 23 -15.93 -11.72 14.39
CA THR A 23 -14.58 -11.91 14.86
C THR A 23 -13.93 -12.86 13.87
N GLY A 24 -12.89 -12.43 13.14
CA GLY A 24 -12.21 -13.41 12.29
C GLY A 24 -10.98 -12.97 11.53
N VAL A 25 -11.07 -11.98 10.63
CA VAL A 25 -9.98 -11.71 9.68
C VAL A 25 -9.92 -10.22 9.38
N GLY A 26 -8.76 -9.59 9.59
CA GLY A 26 -8.51 -8.21 9.20
C GLY A 26 -8.50 -8.03 7.67
N PRO A 27 -8.39 -6.79 7.17
CA PRO A 27 -8.47 -6.50 5.75
C PRO A 27 -7.33 -7.17 4.97
N ARG A 28 -7.64 -7.68 3.77
CA ARG A 28 -6.65 -8.30 2.88
C ARG A 28 -6.28 -7.32 1.76
N VAL A 29 -5.03 -6.88 1.74
CA VAL A 29 -4.55 -5.83 0.84
C VAL A 29 -3.47 -6.36 -0.08
N LEU A 30 -3.56 -6.02 -1.36
CA LEU A 30 -2.48 -6.15 -2.32
C LEU A 30 -1.94 -4.77 -2.67
N VAL A 31 -0.64 -4.57 -2.62
CA VAL A 31 -0.01 -3.34 -3.14
C VAL A 31 0.64 -3.66 -4.47
N VAL A 32 0.32 -2.91 -5.51
CA VAL A 32 0.94 -3.04 -6.84
C VAL A 32 1.86 -1.85 -7.06
N ILE A 33 3.16 -2.15 -7.16
CA ILE A 33 4.23 -1.14 -7.28
C ILE A 33 5.16 -1.45 -8.45
N ALA A 34 5.84 -0.43 -8.95
CA ALA A 34 6.80 -0.61 -10.02
C ALA A 34 8.11 -1.17 -9.47
N HIS A 35 8.70 -0.48 -8.49
CA HIS A 35 10.05 -0.75 -8.00
C HIS A 35 10.06 -1.24 -6.55
N PRO A 36 11.14 -1.94 -6.12
CA PRO A 36 11.40 -2.16 -4.71
C PRO A 36 11.87 -0.86 -4.02
N ASP A 37 11.00 -0.29 -3.18
CA ASP A 37 11.08 0.97 -2.38
C ASP A 37 9.80 1.80 -2.47
N ASP A 38 9.01 1.63 -3.53
CA ASP A 38 7.72 2.30 -3.73
C ASP A 38 6.71 2.04 -2.59
N GLU A 39 6.83 0.94 -1.86
CA GLU A 39 5.98 0.64 -0.69
C GLU A 39 6.12 1.67 0.43
N SER A 40 7.23 2.42 0.45
CA SER A 40 7.49 3.51 1.40
C SER A 40 6.33 4.53 1.42
N THR A 41 5.64 4.71 0.28
CA THR A 41 4.47 5.60 0.12
C THR A 41 3.30 5.22 1.05
N PHE A 42 3.24 3.96 1.47
CA PHE A 42 2.13 3.39 2.25
C PHE A 42 2.61 2.86 3.62
N SER A 43 3.85 3.10 4.00
CA SER A 43 4.54 2.41 5.11
C SER A 43 3.71 2.33 6.39
N VAL A 44 3.12 3.43 6.84
CA VAL A 44 2.30 3.47 8.06
C VAL A 44 0.95 2.81 7.84
N THR A 45 0.31 3.00 6.69
CA THR A 45 -0.94 2.31 6.34
C THR A 45 -0.75 0.79 6.39
N LEU A 46 0.30 0.26 5.75
CA LEU A 46 0.58 -1.18 5.71
C LEU A 46 0.90 -1.72 7.10
N TYR A 47 1.73 -1.01 7.87
CA TYR A 47 2.03 -1.37 9.26
C TYR A 47 0.75 -1.47 10.09
N LYS A 48 -0.12 -0.46 10.03
CA LYS A 48 -1.35 -0.43 10.84
C LYS A 48 -2.32 -1.52 10.41
N ILE A 49 -2.46 -1.77 9.11
CA ILE A 49 -3.27 -2.89 8.59
C ILE A 49 -2.82 -4.21 9.23
N VAL A 50 -1.53 -4.52 9.18
CA VAL A 50 -1.03 -5.83 9.62
C VAL A 50 -0.94 -5.90 11.14
N LYS A 51 -0.28 -4.93 11.77
CA LYS A 51 0.12 -5.00 13.18
C LYS A 51 -1.00 -4.58 14.14
N GLU A 52 -1.93 -3.75 13.70
CA GLU A 52 -2.95 -3.18 14.57
C GLU A 52 -4.37 -3.61 14.19
N GLN A 53 -4.61 -3.96 12.93
CA GLN A 53 -5.92 -4.41 12.45
C GLN A 53 -5.96 -5.90 12.08
N HIS A 54 -4.88 -6.64 12.36
CA HIS A 54 -4.77 -8.08 12.10
C HIS A 54 -5.09 -8.47 10.64
N GLY A 55 -4.81 -7.56 9.70
CA GLY A 55 -4.95 -7.79 8.27
C GLY A 55 -3.72 -8.45 7.66
N THR A 56 -3.78 -8.66 6.34
CA THR A 56 -2.67 -9.22 5.56
C THR A 56 -2.33 -8.29 4.41
N VAL A 57 -1.04 -8.02 4.21
CA VAL A 57 -0.53 -7.24 3.08
C VAL A 57 0.38 -8.12 2.24
N ASP A 58 0.10 -8.16 0.94
CA ASP A 58 0.96 -8.75 -0.07
C ASP A 58 1.48 -7.66 -1.02
N LEU A 59 2.69 -7.82 -1.57
CA LEU A 59 3.27 -6.91 -2.57
C LEU A 59 3.40 -7.60 -3.93
N PHE A 60 2.93 -6.92 -4.98
CA PHE A 60 3.15 -7.29 -6.38
C PHE A 60 4.08 -6.26 -7.00
N VAL A 61 5.31 -6.68 -7.32
CA VAL A 61 6.40 -5.80 -7.71
C VAL A 61 6.74 -6.09 -9.16
N ILE A 62 6.57 -5.09 -10.02
CA ILE A 62 6.65 -5.31 -11.47
C ILE A 62 8.10 -5.46 -11.93
N THR A 63 9.00 -4.57 -11.51
CA THR A 63 10.38 -4.58 -11.98
C THR A 63 11.36 -5.13 -10.95
N ASN A 64 12.55 -5.44 -11.44
CA ASN A 64 13.67 -5.89 -10.62
C ASN A 64 14.48 -4.70 -10.01
N GLY A 65 14.20 -3.46 -10.41
CA GLY A 65 14.88 -2.25 -9.94
C GLY A 65 16.34 -2.09 -10.40
N GLU A 66 16.72 -2.73 -11.50
CA GLU A 66 18.11 -2.82 -11.98
C GLU A 66 18.73 -1.50 -12.47
N ALA A 67 17.92 -0.48 -12.84
CA ALA A 67 18.43 0.80 -13.30
C ALA A 67 18.73 1.80 -12.17
N GLY A 68 18.45 1.43 -10.91
CA GLY A 68 18.64 2.26 -9.73
C GLY A 68 20.10 2.52 -9.30
N PHE A 69 21.08 2.39 -10.19
CA PHE A 69 22.51 2.40 -9.87
C PHE A 69 23.08 3.80 -9.57
N LYS A 70 22.47 4.87 -10.09
CA LYS A 70 23.04 6.24 -10.03
C LYS A 70 23.22 6.79 -8.63
N TYR A 71 22.44 6.31 -7.66
CA TYR A 71 22.44 6.80 -6.27
C TYR A 71 23.00 5.76 -5.29
N CYS A 72 23.79 4.81 -5.77
CA CYS A 72 24.34 3.72 -4.97
C CYS A 72 25.69 4.03 -4.30
N THR A 73 26.25 5.24 -4.39
CA THR A 73 27.63 5.55 -3.94
C THR A 73 27.94 5.06 -2.52
N LEU A 74 27.04 5.28 -1.56
CA LEU A 74 27.24 4.80 -0.18
C LEU A 74 26.95 3.29 -0.03
N ALA A 75 26.08 2.76 -0.89
CA ALA A 75 25.72 1.34 -0.91
C ALA A 75 26.90 0.46 -1.37
N GLU A 76 27.82 0.99 -2.18
CA GLU A 76 29.00 0.25 -2.65
C GLU A 76 29.86 -0.26 -1.50
N GLN A 77 30.13 0.62 -0.53
CA GLN A 77 30.89 0.25 0.67
C GLN A 77 30.12 -0.74 1.54
N TYR A 78 28.80 -0.58 1.65
CA TYR A 78 27.95 -1.46 2.45
C TYR A 78 27.85 -2.87 1.86
N TYR A 79 27.75 -2.99 0.54
CA TYR A 79 27.59 -4.26 -0.17
C TYR A 79 28.88 -4.86 -0.72
N GLY A 80 29.98 -4.10 -0.75
CA GLY A 80 31.27 -4.54 -1.29
C GLY A 80 31.26 -4.71 -2.82
N VAL A 81 30.43 -3.96 -3.55
CA VAL A 81 30.26 -4.06 -5.00
C VAL A 81 30.25 -2.65 -5.60
N ASN A 82 30.87 -2.47 -6.77
CA ASN A 82 30.85 -1.21 -7.54
C ASN A 82 29.48 -0.99 -8.20
N LEU A 83 28.46 -0.67 -7.41
CA LEU A 83 27.07 -0.58 -7.84
C LEU A 83 26.76 0.63 -8.72
N THR A 84 27.59 1.69 -8.72
CA THR A 84 27.41 2.89 -9.54
C THR A 84 27.87 2.69 -10.98
N ASP A 85 28.71 1.69 -11.25
CA ASP A 85 28.96 1.19 -12.60
C ASP A 85 27.69 0.52 -13.13
N GLU A 86 27.18 0.95 -14.29
CA GLU A 86 25.90 0.47 -14.82
C GLU A 86 25.87 -1.04 -15.03
N LYS A 87 26.95 -1.62 -15.55
CA LYS A 87 27.01 -3.07 -15.83
C LYS A 87 26.97 -3.85 -14.52
N ALA A 88 27.80 -3.49 -13.54
CA ALA A 88 27.81 -4.12 -12.22
C ALA A 88 26.51 -3.88 -11.45
N GLY A 89 25.96 -2.66 -11.51
CA GLY A 89 24.68 -2.28 -10.93
C GLY A 89 23.55 -3.15 -11.45
N ARG A 90 23.33 -3.22 -12.77
CA ARG A 90 22.26 -4.03 -13.36
C ARG A 90 22.36 -5.52 -13.02
N ILE A 91 23.56 -6.06 -12.89
CA ILE A 91 23.80 -7.46 -12.48
C ILE A 91 23.42 -7.69 -11.01
N ASN A 92 23.74 -6.76 -10.12
CA ASN A 92 23.69 -6.98 -8.67
C ASN A 92 22.44 -6.40 -7.98
N LEU A 93 21.93 -5.27 -8.46
CA LEU A 93 20.80 -4.56 -7.87
C LEU A 93 19.53 -5.40 -7.76
N PRO A 94 19.13 -6.22 -8.75
CA PRO A 94 17.95 -7.08 -8.63
C PRO A 94 17.91 -7.91 -7.34
N ARG A 95 19.01 -8.57 -7.00
CA ARG A 95 19.10 -9.39 -5.79
C ARG A 95 19.18 -8.54 -4.52
N ILE A 96 19.90 -7.42 -4.59
CA ILE A 96 20.06 -6.49 -3.46
C ILE A 96 18.71 -5.87 -3.10
N ARG A 97 18.04 -5.23 -4.06
CA ARG A 97 16.77 -4.53 -3.86
C ARG A 97 15.62 -5.45 -3.46
N LYS A 98 15.58 -6.69 -3.97
CA LYS A 98 14.66 -7.72 -3.45
C LYS A 98 14.89 -7.98 -1.96
N LYS A 99 16.14 -8.07 -1.51
CA LYS A 99 16.48 -8.29 -0.10
C LYS A 99 16.14 -7.06 0.75
N GLU A 100 16.41 -5.86 0.25
CA GLU A 100 16.05 -4.59 0.89
C GLU A 100 14.53 -4.50 1.10
N LEU A 101 13.74 -4.70 0.05
CA LEU A 101 12.27 -4.76 0.13
C LEU A 101 11.76 -5.84 1.09
N MET A 102 12.39 -7.00 1.11
CA MET A 102 12.02 -8.06 2.06
C MET A 102 12.35 -7.69 3.50
N ASN A 103 13.40 -6.90 3.75
CA ASN A 103 13.70 -6.41 5.09
C ASN A 103 12.75 -5.27 5.50
N ALA A 104 12.52 -4.30 4.60
CA ALA A 104 11.51 -3.26 4.76
C ALA A 104 10.15 -3.87 5.11
N GLY A 105 9.70 -4.86 4.33
CA GLY A 105 8.44 -5.53 4.59
C GLY A 105 8.39 -6.36 5.88
N LYS A 106 9.51 -6.79 6.49
CA LYS A 106 9.46 -7.38 7.86
C LYS A 106 9.02 -6.37 8.91
N ILE A 107 9.46 -5.11 8.76
CA ILE A 107 9.07 -3.99 9.61
C ILE A 107 7.57 -3.74 9.44
N LEU A 108 7.11 -3.65 8.20
CA LEU A 108 5.70 -3.39 7.85
C LEU A 108 4.77 -4.58 8.16
N GLY A 109 5.30 -5.81 8.15
CA GLY A 109 4.52 -7.04 8.29
C GLY A 109 3.99 -7.63 6.97
N VAL A 110 4.65 -7.35 5.84
CA VAL A 110 4.32 -7.93 4.53
C VAL A 110 4.37 -9.46 4.62
N SER A 111 3.32 -10.11 4.10
CA SER A 111 3.12 -11.55 4.16
C SER A 111 3.72 -12.27 2.96
N GLN A 112 3.50 -11.79 1.74
CA GLN A 112 4.00 -12.39 0.50
C GLN A 112 4.48 -11.34 -0.51
N TYR A 113 5.41 -11.76 -1.37
CA TYR A 113 5.98 -10.94 -2.44
C TYR A 113 5.85 -11.67 -3.77
N TYR A 114 5.38 -10.98 -4.80
CA TYR A 114 5.21 -11.50 -6.16
C TYR A 114 6.04 -10.66 -7.13
N PHE A 115 7.33 -10.97 -7.23
CA PHE A 115 8.26 -10.33 -8.15
C PHE A 115 8.00 -10.79 -9.59
N GLN A 116 7.76 -9.84 -10.50
CA GLN A 116 7.55 -10.12 -11.93
C GLN A 116 8.82 -10.00 -12.77
N ASP A 117 9.89 -9.46 -12.18
CA ASP A 117 11.22 -9.35 -12.80
C ASP A 117 11.20 -8.75 -14.20
N GLN A 118 10.30 -7.79 -14.44
CA GLN A 118 10.33 -7.00 -15.66
C GLN A 118 11.52 -6.04 -15.65
N PRO A 119 12.05 -5.65 -16.82
CA PRO A 119 13.15 -4.70 -16.90
C PRO A 119 12.78 -3.35 -16.30
N ASP A 120 13.67 -2.83 -15.45
CA ASP A 120 13.74 -1.41 -15.10
C ASP A 120 14.81 -0.78 -16.02
N THR A 121 14.38 0.10 -16.92
CA THR A 121 15.27 0.53 -18.02
C THR A 121 16.02 1.81 -17.69
N HIS A 122 15.31 2.91 -17.49
CA HIS A 122 15.87 4.21 -17.16
C HIS A 122 14.78 5.10 -16.57
N TYR A 123 15.21 6.18 -15.92
CA TYR A 123 14.29 7.22 -15.48
C TYR A 123 13.68 7.94 -16.69
N GLY A 124 12.36 7.91 -16.80
CA GLY A 124 11.58 8.66 -17.77
C GLY A 124 10.18 8.94 -17.21
N LEU A 125 9.47 9.91 -17.78
CA LEU A 125 8.10 10.23 -17.37
C LEU A 125 7.05 9.54 -18.24
N ASP A 126 7.43 8.94 -19.37
CA ASP A 126 6.47 8.34 -20.30
C ASP A 126 6.11 6.91 -19.89
N GLU A 127 4.85 6.68 -19.52
CA GLU A 127 4.33 5.36 -19.18
C GLU A 127 4.20 4.42 -20.39
N LYS A 128 4.23 4.96 -21.62
CA LYS A 128 4.17 4.13 -22.83
C LYS A 128 5.41 3.30 -23.04
N GLY A 129 6.58 3.77 -22.58
CA GLY A 129 7.81 2.97 -22.58
C GLY A 129 7.58 1.59 -21.96
N PRO A 130 7.22 1.51 -20.66
CA PRO A 130 6.89 0.25 -20.02
C PRO A 130 5.66 -0.46 -20.60
N LEU A 131 4.56 0.25 -20.88
CA LEU A 131 3.32 -0.39 -21.31
C LEU A 131 3.38 -1.01 -22.71
N ASP A 132 4.06 -0.35 -23.65
CA ASP A 132 4.03 -0.67 -25.07
C ASP A 132 5.29 -1.39 -25.54
N SER A 133 6.40 -1.34 -24.77
CA SER A 133 7.69 -1.87 -25.23
C SER A 133 8.46 -2.73 -24.23
N THR A 134 8.80 -2.22 -23.04
CA THR A 134 9.82 -2.89 -22.20
C THR A 134 9.27 -3.99 -21.32
N TRP A 135 8.00 -3.90 -20.89
CA TRP A 135 7.38 -4.94 -20.07
C TRP A 135 6.58 -5.93 -20.91
N ASN A 136 6.61 -7.20 -20.51
CA ASN A 136 5.64 -8.21 -20.94
C ASN A 136 4.32 -8.00 -20.19
N THR A 137 3.57 -6.96 -20.58
CA THR A 137 2.31 -6.58 -19.92
C THR A 137 1.27 -7.69 -19.96
N THR A 138 1.27 -8.56 -20.98
CA THR A 138 0.40 -9.74 -21.05
C THR A 138 0.69 -10.73 -19.92
N LEU A 139 1.97 -11.04 -19.68
CA LEU A 139 2.41 -11.93 -18.62
C LEU A 139 2.07 -11.34 -17.24
N VAL A 140 2.39 -10.07 -17.03
CA VAL A 140 2.13 -9.38 -15.76
C VAL A 140 0.62 -9.33 -15.46
N LYS A 141 -0.21 -8.96 -16.44
CA LYS A 141 -1.68 -8.98 -16.30
C LYS A 141 -2.20 -10.37 -15.97
N ARG A 142 -1.66 -11.41 -16.59
CA ARG A 142 -2.05 -12.81 -16.32
C ARG A 142 -1.74 -13.21 -14.88
N HIS A 143 -0.53 -12.94 -14.40
CA HIS A 143 -0.14 -13.26 -13.03
C HIS A 143 -0.95 -12.44 -12.00
N LEU A 144 -1.16 -11.15 -12.25
CA LEU A 144 -1.97 -10.30 -11.39
C LEU A 144 -3.42 -10.79 -11.35
N THR A 145 -4.01 -11.15 -12.49
CA THR A 145 -5.38 -11.72 -12.56
C THR A 145 -5.49 -13.02 -11.77
N GLN A 146 -4.54 -13.94 -11.95
CA GLN A 146 -4.51 -15.21 -11.22
C GLN A 146 -4.41 -14.98 -9.72
N LEU A 147 -3.57 -14.03 -9.31
CA LEU A 147 -3.38 -13.67 -7.91
C LEU A 147 -4.66 -13.07 -7.29
N LEU A 148 -5.26 -12.07 -7.96
CA LEU A 148 -6.50 -11.43 -7.52
C LEU A 148 -7.63 -12.45 -7.34
N LYS A 149 -7.82 -13.35 -8.31
CA LYS A 149 -8.81 -14.43 -8.25
C LYS A 149 -8.52 -15.46 -7.17
N LYS A 150 -7.26 -15.81 -6.96
CA LYS A 150 -6.87 -16.82 -5.95
C LYS A 150 -7.01 -16.29 -4.53
N LYS A 151 -6.67 -15.01 -4.32
CA LYS A 151 -6.53 -14.44 -2.99
C LYS A 151 -7.73 -13.64 -2.54
N HIS A 152 -8.59 -13.14 -3.43
CA HIS A 152 -9.78 -12.36 -3.07
C HIS A 152 -9.45 -11.21 -2.10
N TYR A 153 -8.61 -10.28 -2.55
CA TYR A 153 -8.26 -9.10 -1.75
C TYR A 153 -9.47 -8.19 -1.55
N ASP A 154 -9.48 -7.49 -0.42
CA ASP A 154 -10.45 -6.45 -0.12
C ASP A 154 -10.12 -5.13 -0.81
N PHE A 155 -8.82 -4.83 -0.84
CA PHE A 155 -8.27 -3.58 -1.36
C PHE A 155 -7.03 -3.84 -2.21
N VAL A 156 -6.83 -2.97 -3.21
CA VAL A 156 -5.58 -2.84 -3.96
C VAL A 156 -5.07 -1.41 -3.80
N PHE A 157 -3.82 -1.24 -3.43
CA PHE A 157 -3.16 0.06 -3.40
C PHE A 157 -2.13 0.18 -4.52
N THR A 158 -2.06 1.34 -5.15
CA THR A 158 -1.05 1.69 -6.16
C THR A 158 -0.54 3.09 -5.87
N LEU A 159 0.63 3.47 -6.40
CA LEU A 159 0.97 4.88 -6.47
C LEU A 159 -0.07 5.60 -7.33
N LEU A 160 -0.41 6.84 -6.98
CA LEU A 160 -1.26 7.66 -7.83
C LEU A 160 -0.51 7.93 -9.15
N PRO A 161 -1.12 7.73 -10.34
CA PRO A 161 -0.45 7.96 -11.61
C PRO A 161 -0.38 9.46 -11.92
N GLU A 162 0.22 10.22 -11.03
CA GLU A 162 0.28 11.68 -11.11
C GLU A 162 1.37 12.12 -12.11
N PRO A 163 1.13 13.15 -12.95
CA PRO A 163 1.96 13.38 -14.14
C PRO A 163 3.46 13.54 -13.90
N GLY A 164 3.84 14.10 -12.74
CA GLY A 164 5.24 14.36 -12.36
C GLY A 164 6.04 13.12 -11.97
N THR A 165 5.37 11.98 -11.74
CA THR A 165 6.05 10.74 -11.35
C THR A 165 6.65 10.00 -12.53
N HIS A 166 7.60 9.11 -12.21
CA HIS A 166 8.21 8.18 -13.14
C HIS A 166 7.18 7.37 -13.93
N GLY A 167 7.46 7.14 -15.20
CA GLY A 167 6.58 6.46 -16.15
C GLY A 167 6.20 5.05 -15.71
N GLU A 168 7.10 4.32 -15.04
CA GLU A 168 6.80 2.96 -14.55
C GLU A 168 5.82 2.98 -13.37
N HIS A 169 5.82 4.03 -12.52
CA HIS A 169 4.82 4.17 -11.45
C HIS A 169 3.42 4.32 -12.06
N LYS A 170 3.31 5.17 -13.07
CA LYS A 170 2.06 5.40 -13.81
C LYS A 170 1.61 4.14 -14.55
N ALA A 171 2.54 3.45 -15.21
CA ALA A 171 2.27 2.19 -15.88
C ALA A 171 1.79 1.10 -14.93
N ALA A 172 2.40 0.97 -13.74
CA ALA A 172 2.00 0.01 -12.72
C ALA A 172 0.54 0.24 -12.27
N ALA A 173 0.19 1.50 -11.97
CA ALA A 173 -1.17 1.88 -11.60
C ALA A 173 -2.17 1.60 -12.74
N ILE A 174 -1.85 2.03 -13.96
CA ILE A 174 -2.68 1.79 -15.17
C ILE A 174 -2.90 0.29 -15.40
N LEU A 175 -1.85 -0.52 -15.24
CA LEU A 175 -1.91 -1.96 -15.43
C LEU A 175 -2.80 -2.63 -14.37
N ALA A 176 -2.67 -2.23 -13.11
CA ALA A 176 -3.52 -2.71 -12.02
C ALA A 176 -4.99 -2.36 -12.25
N LEU A 177 -5.28 -1.09 -12.56
CA LEU A 177 -6.63 -0.60 -12.84
C LEU A 177 -7.28 -1.35 -14.00
N ASN A 178 -6.55 -1.52 -15.11
CA ASN A 178 -7.04 -2.27 -16.27
C ASN A 178 -7.31 -3.74 -15.93
N THR A 179 -6.43 -4.37 -15.13
CA THR A 179 -6.60 -5.77 -14.72
C THR A 179 -7.84 -5.94 -13.84
N ILE A 180 -8.05 -5.03 -12.89
CA ILE A 180 -9.20 -5.07 -11.97
C ILE A 180 -10.50 -4.74 -12.71
N ALA A 181 -10.48 -3.77 -13.63
CA ALA A 181 -11.62 -3.45 -14.48
C ALA A 181 -12.04 -4.60 -15.42
N ALA A 182 -11.15 -5.57 -15.69
CA ALA A 182 -11.46 -6.77 -16.46
C ALA A 182 -12.08 -7.91 -15.63
N LEU A 183 -12.05 -7.83 -14.30
CA LEU A 183 -12.69 -8.82 -13.43
C LEU A 183 -14.22 -8.67 -13.40
N PRO A 184 -14.97 -9.75 -13.12
CA PRO A 184 -16.39 -9.66 -12.78
C PRO A 184 -16.60 -8.66 -11.63
N LEU A 185 -17.67 -7.85 -11.69
CA LEU A 185 -17.90 -6.76 -10.74
C LEU A 185 -17.87 -7.24 -9.27
N ALA A 186 -18.45 -8.40 -8.99
CA ALA A 186 -18.50 -9.00 -7.66
C ALA A 186 -17.13 -9.49 -7.13
N GLU A 187 -16.13 -9.62 -8.01
CA GLU A 187 -14.77 -10.08 -7.66
C GLU A 187 -13.76 -8.92 -7.53
N ARG A 188 -14.18 -7.67 -7.81
CA ARG A 188 -13.26 -6.52 -7.81
C ARG A 188 -12.92 -6.08 -6.39
N PRO A 189 -11.63 -6.00 -6.02
CA PRO A 189 -11.22 -5.25 -4.84
C PRO A 189 -11.45 -3.74 -5.06
N VAL A 190 -11.53 -2.97 -3.97
CA VAL A 190 -11.50 -1.51 -4.06
C VAL A 190 -10.07 -1.05 -4.33
N VAL A 191 -9.86 -0.23 -5.35
CA VAL A 191 -8.52 0.26 -5.74
C VAL A 191 -8.33 1.70 -5.32
N LEU A 192 -7.22 2.00 -4.64
CA LEU A 192 -6.85 3.37 -4.25
C LEU A 192 -5.46 3.73 -4.81
N GLY A 193 -5.33 4.95 -5.31
CA GLY A 193 -4.04 5.54 -5.68
C GLY A 193 -3.55 6.43 -4.55
N ALA A 194 -2.26 6.38 -4.20
CA ALA A 194 -1.75 7.17 -3.09
C ALA A 194 -0.50 7.98 -3.42
N ILE A 195 -0.30 9.03 -2.62
CA ILE A 195 0.94 9.80 -2.52
C ILE A 195 1.25 10.05 -1.04
N THR A 196 2.48 10.48 -0.76
CA THR A 196 2.83 11.09 0.52
C THR A 196 2.91 12.61 0.39
N GLN A 197 2.44 13.34 1.40
CA GLN A 197 2.44 14.81 1.41
C GLN A 197 2.74 15.37 2.81
N ASN A 198 3.41 16.52 2.92
CA ASN A 198 3.54 17.21 4.21
C ASN A 198 2.30 18.07 4.47
N LYS A 199 1.92 18.23 5.74
CA LYS A 199 0.73 19.02 6.12
C LYS A 199 0.84 20.50 5.76
N VAL A 200 2.06 21.00 5.58
CA VAL A 200 2.35 22.38 5.21
C VAL A 200 2.24 22.62 3.70
N ASP A 201 2.24 21.56 2.90
CA ASP A 201 2.15 21.65 1.45
C ASP A 201 0.72 21.98 1.01
N THR A 202 0.58 22.63 -0.14
CA THR A 202 -0.75 22.85 -0.75
C THR A 202 -1.35 21.51 -1.18
N THR A 203 -2.60 21.24 -0.83
CA THR A 203 -3.28 19.98 -1.18
C THR A 203 -3.13 19.67 -2.67
N PHE A 204 -2.53 18.51 -2.96
CA PHE A 204 -2.35 18.06 -4.33
C PHE A 204 -3.71 17.78 -4.99
N LYS A 205 -3.85 18.14 -6.27
CA LYS A 205 -5.07 17.94 -7.04
C LYS A 205 -4.84 16.96 -8.18
N PHE A 206 -5.68 15.94 -8.26
CA PHE A 206 -5.67 14.93 -9.31
C PHE A 206 -7.09 14.47 -9.63
N ASN A 207 -7.44 14.51 -10.91
CA ASN A 207 -8.74 14.04 -11.41
C ASN A 207 -8.62 12.80 -12.31
N GLN A 208 -7.60 12.77 -13.16
CA GLN A 208 -7.34 11.73 -14.14
C GLN A 208 -5.94 11.93 -14.71
N TYR A 209 -5.28 10.85 -15.11
CA TYR A 209 -4.05 10.89 -15.88
C TYR A 209 -4.34 10.81 -17.39
N THR A 210 -4.01 11.89 -18.10
CA THR A 210 -4.03 12.00 -19.57
C THR A 210 -5.27 11.35 -20.21
N SER A 211 -5.09 10.45 -21.18
CA SER A 211 -6.12 9.73 -21.92
C SER A 211 -6.48 8.37 -21.31
N TYR A 212 -6.15 8.12 -20.03
CA TYR A 212 -6.45 6.86 -19.34
C TYR A 212 -7.69 7.01 -18.42
N PRO A 213 -8.91 6.82 -18.94
CA PRO A 213 -10.15 7.06 -18.18
C PRO A 213 -10.28 6.17 -16.93
N GLN A 214 -9.64 4.99 -16.92
CA GLN A 214 -9.63 4.12 -15.74
C GLN A 214 -8.92 4.74 -14.53
N THR A 215 -8.11 5.77 -14.72
CA THR A 215 -7.45 6.53 -13.65
C THR A 215 -8.32 7.65 -13.09
N GLN A 216 -9.54 7.85 -13.62
CA GLN A 216 -10.44 8.90 -13.15
C GLN A 216 -10.80 8.68 -11.67
N THR A 217 -10.71 9.73 -10.87
CA THR A 217 -11.10 9.74 -9.45
C THR A 217 -12.49 10.36 -9.29
N ILE A 218 -13.15 10.07 -8.16
CA ILE A 218 -14.47 10.67 -7.87
C ILE A 218 -14.39 12.11 -7.35
N THR A 219 -13.22 12.51 -6.85
CA THR A 219 -12.89 13.86 -6.36
C THR A 219 -11.51 14.27 -6.86
N ASP A 220 -11.26 15.57 -6.95
CA ASP A 220 -9.95 16.12 -7.34
C ASP A 220 -8.92 16.08 -6.20
N THR A 221 -9.38 15.83 -4.98
CA THR A 221 -8.59 15.81 -3.74
C THR A 221 -8.68 14.43 -3.08
N PRO A 222 -7.72 14.08 -2.19
CA PRO A 222 -7.72 12.77 -1.55
C PRO A 222 -8.93 12.60 -0.66
N LEU A 223 -9.56 11.43 -0.73
CA LEU A 223 -10.76 11.13 0.04
C LEU A 223 -10.43 10.51 1.40
N PHE A 224 -9.28 9.84 1.48
CA PHE A 224 -8.81 9.19 2.70
C PHE A 224 -7.35 9.53 3.00
N LYS A 225 -6.99 9.45 4.28
CA LYS A 225 -5.63 9.72 4.74
C LYS A 225 -5.26 8.93 5.98
N VAL A 226 -3.99 8.60 6.09
CA VAL A 226 -3.34 8.14 7.32
C VAL A 226 -2.34 9.19 7.77
N ASP A 227 -2.42 9.59 9.05
CA ASP A 227 -1.56 10.61 9.63
C ASP A 227 -0.32 9.98 10.26
N ARG A 228 0.83 10.11 9.58
CA ARG A 228 2.13 9.58 10.05
C ARG A 228 2.61 10.33 11.30
N THR A 229 2.09 11.52 11.56
CA THR A 229 2.42 12.34 12.75
C THR A 229 1.55 12.05 13.96
N ALA A 230 0.58 11.12 13.88
CA ALA A 230 -0.23 10.72 15.02
C ALA A 230 0.68 10.19 16.15
N SER A 231 0.73 10.95 17.25
CA SER A 231 1.64 10.68 18.36
C SER A 231 1.06 9.72 19.40
N PHE A 232 1.95 9.00 20.07
CA PHE A 232 1.65 8.04 21.11
C PHE A 232 2.83 7.87 22.08
N SER A 233 2.71 6.91 23.01
CA SER A 233 3.72 6.57 24.02
C SER A 233 3.94 7.70 25.05
N TYR A 234 5.04 7.65 25.78
CA TYR A 234 5.38 8.58 26.85
C TYR A 234 5.37 10.04 26.38
N LYS A 235 4.54 10.85 27.02
CA LYS A 235 4.36 12.29 26.72
C LYS A 235 4.02 12.59 25.25
N ASN A 236 3.45 11.64 24.50
CA ASN A 236 3.13 11.78 23.08
C ASN A 236 4.34 12.25 22.24
N ARG A 237 5.55 11.77 22.56
CA ARG A 237 6.80 12.18 21.91
C ARG A 237 7.23 11.28 20.75
N VAL A 238 6.52 10.17 20.52
CA VAL A 238 6.78 9.22 19.41
C VAL A 238 5.59 9.26 18.47
N ASN A 239 5.81 9.16 17.16
CA ASN A 239 4.75 9.02 16.16
C ASN A 239 5.15 7.98 15.09
N TYR A 240 4.24 7.71 14.15
CA TYR A 240 4.44 6.67 13.14
C TYR A 240 5.51 7.00 12.08
N LYS A 241 6.03 8.24 12.00
CA LYS A 241 7.19 8.52 11.14
C LYS A 241 8.38 7.63 11.50
N VAL A 242 8.48 7.17 12.75
CA VAL A 242 9.50 6.18 13.16
C VAL A 242 9.40 4.89 12.34
N ILE A 243 8.20 4.40 12.04
CA ILE A 243 8.00 3.19 11.22
C ILE A 243 8.44 3.43 9.79
N ALA A 244 8.02 4.55 9.20
CA ALA A 244 8.44 4.93 7.84
C ALA A 244 9.97 5.07 7.75
N ASN A 245 10.60 5.65 8.78
CA ASN A 245 12.05 5.82 8.82
C ASN A 245 12.81 4.49 8.98
N TRP A 246 12.30 3.55 9.77
CA TRP A 246 12.89 2.22 9.88
C TRP A 246 12.82 1.48 8.55
N GLU A 247 11.67 1.58 7.88
CA GLU A 247 11.43 0.94 6.59
C GLU A 247 12.34 1.51 5.49
N ILE A 248 12.32 2.83 5.27
CA ILE A 248 13.13 3.46 4.21
C ILE A 248 14.65 3.30 4.45
N ALA A 249 15.09 3.11 5.70
CA ALA A 249 16.48 2.79 6.03
C ALA A 249 16.93 1.41 5.51
N GLU A 250 16.01 0.51 5.15
CA GLU A 250 16.35 -0.77 4.52
C GLU A 250 16.76 -0.64 3.06
N HIS A 251 16.28 0.39 2.34
CA HIS A 251 16.59 0.66 0.92
C HIS A 251 17.93 1.37 0.71
N LYS A 252 19.02 0.77 1.18
CA LYS A 252 20.38 1.36 1.19
C LYS A 252 20.94 1.60 -0.21
N SER A 253 20.51 0.84 -1.21
CA SER A 253 20.87 1.06 -2.62
C SER A 253 20.17 2.27 -3.24
N GLN A 254 19.12 2.80 -2.61
CA GLN A 254 18.32 3.92 -3.09
C GLN A 254 18.67 5.21 -2.35
N GLY A 255 19.91 5.68 -2.51
CA GLY A 255 20.40 6.84 -1.76
C GLY A 255 19.58 8.13 -1.93
N PHE A 256 18.99 8.35 -3.11
CA PHE A 256 18.09 9.48 -3.34
C PHE A 256 16.77 9.32 -2.57
N THR A 257 16.15 8.14 -2.60
CA THR A 257 14.96 7.82 -1.82
C THR A 257 15.22 8.03 -0.33
N GLN A 258 16.39 7.64 0.18
CA GLN A 258 16.76 7.85 1.59
C GLN A 258 16.86 9.33 2.01
N MET A 259 17.00 10.28 1.07
CA MET A 259 16.95 11.71 1.38
C MET A 259 15.56 12.18 1.81
N THR A 260 14.51 11.39 1.54
CA THR A 260 13.13 11.66 1.98
C THR A 260 12.84 11.16 3.39
N MET A 261 13.87 10.73 4.14
CA MET A 261 13.75 10.36 5.54
C MET A 261 13.07 11.49 6.34
N ASN A 262 12.03 11.17 7.10
CA ASN A 262 11.09 12.09 7.78
C ASN A 262 10.13 12.90 6.90
N ASP A 263 10.23 12.87 5.57
CA ASP A 263 9.24 13.53 4.71
C ASP A 263 7.92 12.76 4.71
N GLY A 264 6.84 13.48 4.40
CA GLY A 264 5.49 12.94 4.34
C GLY A 264 4.84 12.86 5.72
N ASP A 265 4.00 13.84 6.04
CA ASP A 265 3.16 13.82 7.23
C ASP A 265 1.92 12.95 7.04
N LEU A 266 1.44 12.88 5.80
CA LEU A 266 0.21 12.20 5.40
C LEU A 266 0.50 11.17 4.32
N GLU A 267 -0.14 10.02 4.42
CA GLU A 267 -0.35 9.11 3.29
C GLU A 267 -1.77 9.37 2.79
N GLU A 268 -1.91 9.91 1.59
CA GLU A 268 -3.17 10.40 1.04
C GLU A 268 -3.64 9.49 -0.08
N PHE A 269 -4.93 9.17 -0.10
CA PHE A 269 -5.51 8.17 -0.97
C PHE A 269 -6.68 8.73 -1.78
N TRP A 270 -6.59 8.59 -3.10
CA TRP A 270 -7.65 8.89 -4.04
C TRP A 270 -8.46 7.65 -4.34
N TYR A 271 -9.76 7.85 -4.42
CA TYR A 271 -10.70 6.80 -4.77
C TYR A 271 -10.99 6.84 -6.27
N PHE A 272 -10.59 5.77 -6.96
CA PHE A 272 -10.84 5.65 -8.40
C PHE A 272 -12.32 5.38 -8.68
N LYS A 273 -12.86 6.05 -9.70
CA LYS A 273 -14.26 5.96 -10.12
C LYS A 273 -14.65 4.54 -10.56
N ILE A 274 -13.69 3.73 -11.02
CA ILE A 274 -13.94 2.34 -11.43
C ILE A 274 -14.48 1.45 -10.30
N ASN A 275 -14.32 1.86 -9.05
CA ASN A 275 -14.82 1.15 -7.88
C ASN A 275 -16.35 1.29 -7.70
N GLY A 276 -17.01 2.24 -8.37
CA GLY A 276 -18.39 2.64 -8.06
C GLY A 276 -18.50 3.32 -6.69
N MET A 277 -19.71 3.71 -6.27
CA MET A 277 -19.91 4.40 -4.97
C MET A 277 -19.97 3.45 -3.78
N ASP A 278 -20.33 2.19 -4.00
CA ASP A 278 -20.54 1.21 -2.92
C ASP A 278 -19.25 0.91 -2.12
N GLY A 279 -18.09 1.04 -2.75
CA GLY A 279 -16.79 0.85 -2.10
C GLY A 279 -16.36 1.99 -1.16
N VAL A 280 -17.01 3.16 -1.21
CA VAL A 280 -16.67 4.32 -0.36
C VAL A 280 -16.86 3.97 1.11
N SER A 281 -18.01 3.41 1.48
CA SER A 281 -18.27 3.01 2.88
C SER A 281 -17.32 1.92 3.37
N LYS A 282 -16.83 1.04 2.48
CA LYS A 282 -15.79 0.05 2.80
C LYS A 282 -14.48 0.74 3.17
N CYS A 283 -14.07 1.76 2.41
CA CYS A 283 -12.90 2.58 2.71
C CYS A 283 -13.09 3.42 3.98
N GLU A 284 -14.24 4.06 4.18
CA GLU A 284 -14.52 4.83 5.40
C GLU A 284 -14.33 3.98 6.65
N ASN A 285 -14.82 2.73 6.63
CA ASN A 285 -14.63 1.78 7.71
C ASN A 285 -13.15 1.44 7.93
N LEU A 286 -12.40 1.13 6.86
CA LEU A 286 -10.96 0.88 6.95
C LEU A 286 -10.23 2.09 7.55
N PHE A 287 -10.38 3.28 6.98
CA PHE A 287 -9.64 4.46 7.42
C PHE A 287 -10.09 4.99 8.78
N LYS A 288 -11.32 4.67 9.23
CA LYS A 288 -11.74 4.89 10.61
C LYS A 288 -10.93 4.02 11.58
N LEU A 289 -10.68 2.75 11.24
CA LEU A 289 -9.82 1.85 12.02
C LEU A 289 -8.37 2.33 11.99
N LEU A 290 -7.85 2.71 10.81
CA LEU A 290 -6.49 3.22 10.66
C LEU A 290 -6.26 4.59 11.33
N ARG A 291 -7.30 5.32 11.74
CA ARG A 291 -7.13 6.53 12.54
C ARG A 291 -6.82 6.24 14.01
N GLN A 292 -7.13 5.04 14.48
CA GLN A 292 -6.96 4.68 15.88
C GLN A 292 -5.47 4.54 16.23
N VAL A 293 -5.15 4.86 17.48
CA VAL A 293 -3.81 4.70 18.05
C VAL A 293 -3.98 3.79 19.27
N PRO A 294 -3.68 2.49 19.15
CA PRO A 294 -4.03 1.51 20.18
C PRO A 294 -3.05 1.49 21.35
N TYR A 295 -2.00 2.31 21.32
CA TYR A 295 -0.98 2.35 22.36
C TYR A 295 -1.44 3.17 23.57
N LEU A 296 -1.44 2.53 24.74
CA LEU A 296 -1.70 3.22 25.99
C LEU A 296 -0.61 4.26 26.29
N SER A 297 -1.03 5.41 26.80
CA SER A 297 -0.09 6.38 27.36
C SER A 297 0.62 5.74 28.55
N LYS A 298 1.94 5.84 28.57
CA LYS A 298 2.77 5.40 29.71
C LYS A 298 3.11 6.63 30.56
N VAL A 299 3.03 6.48 31.88
CA VAL A 299 3.52 7.45 32.87
C VAL A 299 4.66 6.76 33.62
N TYR A 300 5.79 7.45 33.77
CA TYR A 300 6.96 7.01 34.51
C TYR A 300 7.19 7.95 35.69
#